data_AF-A0A2N9HGX1-F1
#
_entry.id   AF-A0A2N9HGX1-F1
#
_cell.length_a   1.000
_cell.length_b   1.000
_cell.length_c   1.000
_cell.angle_alpha   90.00
_cell.angle_beta   90.00
_cell.angle_gamma   90.00
#
_symmetry.space_group_name_H-M   'P 1'
#
loop_
_entity.id
_entity.type
_entity.pdbx_description
1 polymer ?
#
loop_
_entity_poly.entity_id
_entity_poly.type
_entity_poly.pdbx_seq_one_letter_code
_entity_poly.pdbx_strand_id
1 'polypeptide(L)'
;MVTTSGIRIVPDPLTGDNYQAWRRSMTTALSAKNKLVLSWITNCLSRQIHATVLYVYTAKEVWDDLQQRYSQSNGTRVHHLKQAIASLKQDNMPNLDGLPAL
;
A
#
# COMPACT_ATOMS: atom_id res chain seq x y z
N MET A 1 -22.58 34.64 -5.04
CA MET A 1 -21.17 34.27 -5.26
C MET A 1 -20.64 33.68 -3.97
N VAL A 2 -20.37 32.37 -3.93
CA VAL A 2 -19.77 31.73 -2.76
C VAL A 2 -18.33 31.41 -3.14
N THR A 3 -17.39 32.24 -2.72
CA THR A 3 -15.96 31.93 -2.85
C THR A 3 -15.57 31.08 -1.66
N THR A 4 -15.67 29.75 -1.80
CA THR A 4 -15.11 28.81 -0.82
C THR A 4 -13.58 28.88 -0.95
N SER A 5 -12.96 29.79 -0.19
CA SER A 5 -11.51 29.86 -0.05
C SER A 5 -11.03 28.58 0.62
N GLY A 6 -10.67 27.58 -0.18
CA GLY A 6 -9.95 26.41 0.30
C GLY A 6 -8.70 26.88 1.04
N ILE A 7 -8.48 26.36 2.25
CA ILE A 7 -7.31 26.65 3.08
C ILE A 7 -6.04 26.51 2.21
N ARG A 8 -5.41 27.64 1.89
CA ARG A 8 -4.09 27.67 1.23
C ARG A 8 -3.05 27.27 2.26
N ILE A 9 -2.67 26.00 2.28
CA ILE A 9 -1.67 25.46 3.21
C ILE A 9 -0.27 26.05 2.90
N VAL A 10 -0.01 26.46 1.66
CA VAL A 10 1.20 27.22 1.28
C VAL A 10 0.77 28.65 0.90
N PRO A 11 1.10 29.66 1.73
CA PRO A 11 0.51 30.99 1.62
C PRO A 11 1.04 31.78 0.42
N ASP A 12 2.27 31.55 -0.04
CA ASP A 12 2.88 32.27 -1.18
C ASP A 12 3.72 31.33 -2.05
N PRO A 13 3.71 31.49 -3.39
CA PRO A 13 4.65 30.80 -4.27
C PRO A 13 6.11 31.11 -3.88
N LEU A 14 7.04 30.20 -4.18
CA LEU A 14 8.45 30.45 -3.93
C LEU A 14 8.94 31.61 -4.81
N THR A 15 9.41 32.66 -4.17
CA THR A 15 10.15 33.78 -4.77
C THR A 15 11.59 33.74 -4.23
N GLY A 16 12.55 34.29 -4.97
CA GLY A 16 13.97 34.23 -4.58
C GLY A 16 14.25 34.84 -3.19
N ASP A 17 13.43 35.80 -2.78
CA ASP A 17 13.50 36.54 -1.52
C ASP A 17 12.70 35.91 -0.37
N ASN A 18 11.75 34.99 -0.62
CA ASN A 18 10.86 34.43 0.41
C ASN A 18 11.20 33.00 0.87
N TYR A 19 12.34 32.44 0.42
CA TYR A 19 12.68 31.02 0.59
C TYR A 19 12.55 30.51 2.03
N GLN A 20 13.00 31.26 3.04
CA GLN A 20 12.94 30.79 4.44
C GLN A 20 11.50 30.66 4.95
N ALA A 21 10.62 31.61 4.60
CA ALA A 21 9.20 31.57 4.96
C ALA A 21 8.51 30.42 4.22
N TRP A 22 8.75 30.33 2.90
CA TRP A 22 8.22 29.26 2.06
C TRP A 22 8.60 27.87 2.55
N ARG A 23 9.89 27.66 2.87
CA ARG A 23 10.42 26.37 3.36
C ARG A 23 9.71 25.94 4.63
N ARG A 24 9.53 26.84 5.61
CA ARG A 24 8.83 26.54 6.86
C ARG A 24 7.38 26.14 6.60
N SER A 25 6.66 26.90 5.78
CA SER A 25 5.29 26.57 5.40
C SER A 25 5.19 25.21 4.71
N MET A 26 6.10 24.92 3.78
CA MET A 26 6.15 23.64 3.08
C MET A 26 6.47 22.48 4.04
N THR A 27 7.44 22.62 4.94
CA THR A 27 7.76 21.60 5.95
C THR A 27 6.55 21.30 6.85
N THR A 28 5.85 22.34 7.32
CA THR A 28 4.63 22.16 8.11
C THR A 28 3.53 21.46 7.31
N ALA A 29 3.33 21.86 6.05
CA ALA A 29 2.35 21.25 5.16
C ALA A 29 2.61 19.75 4.95
N LEU A 30 3.85 19.39 4.61
CA LEU A 30 4.28 18.01 4.40
C LEU A 30 4.15 17.19 5.67
N SER A 31 4.57 17.73 6.82
CA SER A 31 4.44 17.05 8.11
C SER A 31 2.97 16.79 8.48
N ALA A 32 2.10 17.78 8.28
CA ALA A 32 0.67 17.64 8.55
C ALA A 32 0.02 16.58 7.65
N LYS A 33 0.35 16.58 6.35
CA LYS A 33 -0.14 15.56 5.41
C LYS A 33 0.36 14.16 5.76
N ASN A 34 1.63 14.03 6.11
CA ASN A 34 2.19 12.75 6.55
C ASN A 34 1.47 12.21 7.80
N LYS A 35 1.25 13.05 8.82
CA LYS A 35 0.52 12.67 10.05
C LYS A 35 -0.92 12.25 9.77
N LEU A 36 -1.61 12.95 8.87
CA LEU A 36 -2.98 12.63 8.49
C LEU A 36 -3.07 11.26 7.82
N VAL A 37 -2.24 11.01 6.81
CA VAL A 37 -2.23 9.72 6.11
C VAL A 37 -1.80 8.60 7.05
N LEU A 38 -0.81 8.86 7.91
CA LEU A 38 -0.37 7.88 8.91
C LEU A 38 -1.52 7.49 9.85
N SER A 39 -2.32 8.45 10.34
CA SER A 39 -3.47 8.13 11.21
C SER A 39 -4.53 7.30 10.50
N TRP A 40 -4.79 7.57 9.21
CA TRP A 40 -5.71 6.74 8.43
C TRP A 40 -5.19 5.31 8.27
N ILE A 41 -3.90 5.15 7.97
CA ILE A 41 -3.29 3.82 7.86
C ILE A 41 -3.40 3.09 9.20
N THR A 42 -2.91 3.68 10.29
CA THR A 42 -2.83 2.99 11.60
C THR A 42 -4.20 2.70 12.20
N ASN A 43 -5.21 3.55 11.96
CA ASN A 43 -6.59 3.30 12.42
C ASN A 43 -7.24 2.09 11.75
N CYS A 44 -6.75 1.66 10.58
CA CYS A 44 -7.26 0.49 9.88
C CYS A 44 -6.43 -0.79 10.17
N LEU A 45 -5.39 -0.72 11.01
CA LEU A 45 -4.56 -1.87 11.37
C LEU A 45 -5.10 -2.57 12.61
N SER A 46 -4.99 -3.91 12.65
CA SER A 46 -5.16 -4.65 13.90
C SER A 46 -4.04 -4.30 14.88
N ARG A 47 -4.27 -4.49 16.18
CA ARG A 47 -3.26 -4.21 17.22
C ARG A 47 -1.93 -4.90 16.96
N GLN A 48 -1.97 -6.14 16.46
CA GLN A 48 -0.77 -6.91 16.16
C GLN A 48 0.03 -6.28 15.01
N ILE A 49 -0.63 -5.87 13.93
CA ILE A 49 0.05 -5.28 12.77
C ILE A 49 0.55 -3.86 13.11
N HIS A 50 -0.26 -3.07 13.83
CA HIS A 50 0.11 -1.73 14.25
C HIS A 50 1.41 -1.71 15.08
N ALA A 51 1.57 -2.67 16.01
CA ALA A 51 2.79 -2.79 16.81
C ALA A 51 4.05 -3.02 15.97
N THR A 52 3.93 -3.64 14.78
CA THR A 52 5.07 -3.89 13.89
C THR A 52 5.52 -2.70 13.06
N VAL A 53 4.72 -1.61 13.01
CA VAL A 53 5.03 -0.41 12.20
C VAL A 53 5.30 0.82 13.08
N LEU A 54 5.34 0.68 14.41
CA LEU A 54 5.46 1.78 15.36
C LEU A 54 6.78 2.58 15.22
N TYR A 55 7.83 1.95 14.69
CA TYR A 55 9.16 2.56 14.52
C TYR A 55 9.36 3.29 13.19
N VAL A 56 8.34 3.30 12.33
CA VAL A 56 8.44 3.86 10.98
C VAL A 56 8.01 5.34 11.00
N TYR A 57 8.78 6.21 10.35
CA TYR A 57 8.68 7.66 10.53
C TYR A 57 7.64 8.32 9.61
N THR A 58 7.38 7.75 8.43
CA THR A 58 6.49 8.32 7.42
C THR A 58 5.39 7.35 6.98
N ALA A 59 4.25 7.91 6.56
CA ALA A 59 3.14 7.15 6.01
C ALA A 59 3.54 6.33 4.77
N LYS A 60 4.49 6.84 3.97
CA LYS A 60 5.00 6.14 2.79
C LYS A 60 5.80 4.90 3.18
N GLU A 61 6.69 5.01 4.16
CA GLU A 61 7.46 3.87 4.65
C GLU A 61 6.55 2.80 5.28
N VAL A 62 5.51 3.19 6.03
CA VAL A 62 4.52 2.23 6.57
C VAL A 62 3.79 1.52 5.43
N TRP A 63 3.36 2.26 4.41
CA TRP A 63 2.70 1.70 3.25
C TRP A 63 3.59 0.69 2.49
N ASP A 64 4.86 1.05 2.25
CA ASP A 64 5.80 0.22 1.52
C ASP A 64 6.12 -1.08 2.27
N ASP A 65 6.31 -0.99 3.58
CA ASP A 65 6.52 -2.16 4.43
C ASP A 65 5.31 -3.11 4.42
N LEU A 66 4.08 -2.57 4.58
CA LEU A 66 2.86 -3.38 4.47
C LEU A 66 2.72 -4.01 3.07
N GLN A 67 3.01 -3.24 2.01
CA GLN A 67 2.97 -3.73 0.64
C GLN A 67 3.97 -4.87 0.44
N GLN A 68 5.21 -4.72 0.88
CA GLN A 68 6.25 -5.74 0.73
C GLN A 68 5.86 -7.05 1.45
N ARG A 69 5.37 -6.97 2.69
CA ARG A 69 4.98 -8.15 3.47
C ARG A 69 3.81 -8.91 2.88
N TYR A 70 2.74 -8.19 2.50
CA TYR A 70 1.47 -8.83 2.14
C TYR A 70 1.29 -9.06 0.64
N SER A 71 1.98 -8.31 -0.23
CA SER A 71 1.87 -8.53 -1.69
C SER A 71 2.57 -9.81 -2.15
N GLN A 72 3.73 -10.15 -1.56
CA GLN A 72 4.44 -11.39 -1.89
C GLN A 72 3.68 -12.63 -1.43
N SER A 73 3.13 -12.59 -0.20
CA SER A 73 2.32 -13.69 0.35
C SER A 73 1.11 -14.02 -0.53
N ASN A 74 0.44 -12.99 -1.06
CA ASN A 74 -0.70 -13.17 -1.94
C ASN A 74 -0.28 -13.83 -3.27
N GLY A 75 0.87 -13.45 -3.85
CA GLY A 75 1.40 -14.08 -5.07
C GLY A 75 1.67 -15.57 -4.90
N THR A 76 2.37 -15.97 -3.83
CA THR A 76 2.67 -17.38 -3.54
C THR A 76 1.40 -18.19 -3.29
N ARG A 77 0.44 -17.65 -2.54
CA ARG A 77 -0.84 -18.31 -2.28
C ARG A 77 -1.64 -18.53 -3.57
N VAL A 78 -1.70 -17.52 -4.44
CA VAL A 78 -2.36 -17.65 -5.75
C VAL A 78 -1.69 -18.72 -6.61
N HIS A 79 -0.36 -18.75 -6.65
CA HIS A 79 0.37 -19.78 -7.39
C HIS A 79 0.07 -21.19 -6.85
N HIS A 80 0.16 -21.35 -5.53
CA HIS A 80 -0.12 -22.63 -4.88
C HIS A 80 -1.56 -23.11 -5.14
N LEU A 81 -2.55 -22.22 -5.06
CA LEU A 81 -3.94 -22.54 -5.39
C LEU A 81 -4.10 -22.95 -6.86
N LYS A 82 -3.47 -22.23 -7.80
CA LYS A 82 -3.49 -22.60 -9.23
C LYS A 82 -2.88 -23.98 -9.46
N GLN A 83 -1.78 -24.29 -8.78
CA GLN A 83 -1.13 -25.60 -8.87
C GLN A 83 -2.02 -26.71 -8.32
N ALA A 84 -2.62 -26.52 -7.13
CA ALA A 84 -3.55 -27.48 -6.54
C ALA A 84 -4.75 -27.77 -7.46
N ILE A 85 -5.34 -26.73 -8.07
CA ILE A 85 -6.43 -26.88 -9.04
C ILE A 85 -5.98 -27.70 -10.26
N ALA A 86 -4.78 -27.43 -10.78
CA ALA A 86 -4.24 -28.17 -11.92
C ALA A 86 -4.01 -29.65 -11.60
N SER A 87 -3.43 -29.95 -10.44
CA SER A 87 -3.19 -31.33 -9.97
C SER A 87 -4.49 -32.10 -9.74
N LEU A 88 -5.51 -31.47 -9.13
CA LEU A 88 -6.82 -32.09 -8.94
C LEU A 88 -7.54 -32.40 -10.27
N LYS A 89 -7.35 -31.57 -11.30
CA LYS A 89 -7.89 -31.84 -12.65
C LYS A 89 -7.20 -33.04 -13.31
N GLN A 90 -5.91 -33.24 -13.07
CA GLN A 90 -5.14 -34.34 -13.67
C GLN A 90 -5.45 -35.69 -13.01
N ASP A 91 -5.57 -35.76 -11.69
CA ASP A 91 -5.90 -37.02 -10.98
C ASP A 91 -7.32 -37.53 -11.28
N ASN A 92 -8.23 -36.65 -11.70
CA ASN A 92 -9.60 -37.02 -12.04
C ASN A 92 -9.81 -37.33 -13.54
N MET A 93 -8.75 -37.29 -14.36
CA MET A 93 -8.77 -37.89 -15.70
C MET A 93 -8.19 -39.30 -15.61
N PRO A 94 -9.01 -40.36 -15.71
CA PRO A 94 -8.45 -41.68 -15.99
C PRO A 94 -7.76 -41.60 -17.34
N ASN A 95 -6.46 -41.87 -17.34
CA ASN A 95 -5.60 -41.91 -18.52
C ASN A 95 -6.22 -42.89 -19.55
N LEU A 96 -6.90 -42.37 -20.56
CA LEU A 96 -7.49 -43.15 -21.66
C LEU A 96 -6.46 -43.53 -22.74
N ASP A 97 -5.17 -43.44 -22.44
CA ASP A 97 -4.08 -43.75 -23.37
C ASP A 97 -3.63 -45.22 -23.34
N GLY A 98 -4.35 -46.09 -22.62
CA GLY A 98 -3.97 -47.50 -22.39
C GLY A 98 -4.81 -48.55 -23.13
N LEU A 99 -5.75 -48.19 -24.02
CA LEU A 99 -6.53 -49.17 -24.76
C LEU A 99 -5.71 -49.71 -25.95
N PRO A 100 -5.31 -51.00 -25.97
CA PRO A 100 -4.74 -51.58 -27.17
C PRO A 100 -5.83 -51.60 -28.25
N ALA A 101 -5.55 -50.99 -29.39
CA ALA A 101 -6.41 -51.05 -30.57
C ALA A 101 -6.59 -52.53 -30.98
N LEU A 102 -7.85 -52.98 -31.02
CA LEU A 102 -8.26 -54.21 -31.71
C LEU A 102 -8.52 -53.88 -33.19
#